data_AF-A0A6P4FMZ9-F1
#
_entry.id   AF-A0A6P4FMZ9-F1
#
_cell.length_a   1.000
_cell.length_b   1.000
_cell.length_c   1.000
_cell.angle_alpha   90.00
_cell.angle_beta   90.00
_cell.angle_gamma   90.00
#
_symmetry.space_group_name_H-M   'P 1'
#
loop_
_entity.id
_entity.type
_entity.pdbx_description
1 polymer ?
#
loop_
_entity_poly.entity_id
_entity_poly.type
_entity_poly.pdbx_seq_one_letter_code
_entity_poly.pdbx_strand_id
1 'polypeptide(L)'
;MDLFIRKELTLTSSTGLEDVAPKCLKLLTWLRSCQEEMRSEHRHLPLSQSLTESLLKAYLYLFECYDRFGEPLADRCDSYGFFAGSSTPEERRQCIRELCTAIVNTKKGEAHAPLLHLMHRTFAEIQPAWSVIRDLDWSEIRRSEALASGDFVSPELQQMRRLVKRIGRLSSLQHMEIALQRALRLVGFQVWLHLFRESRDSDIHFDCHLLRHMICDTLTEGGSPACSGFLHNIYLFVSKPPNEVRFWACLEHVRLAGSLIAYLIGQWSRNLPYMNLDEMQMSADAPALGAAQLPVDEATYVTHLMLATQSPCRRQFAHQLRALLSANTWAQLLKLLNKVAYVFS
;
A
#
# COMPACT_ATOMS: atom_id res chain seq x y z
N MET A 1 -22.33 18.33 -2.18
CA MET A 1 -21.86 19.71 -1.95
C MET A 1 -21.76 20.54 -3.22
N ASP A 2 -21.20 20.03 -4.33
CA ASP A 2 -21.14 20.77 -5.61
C ASP A 2 -22.51 21.34 -6.06
N LEU A 3 -23.59 20.55 -5.98
CA LEU A 3 -24.95 21.04 -6.27
C LEU A 3 -25.43 22.17 -5.35
N PHE A 4 -25.06 22.13 -4.08
CA PHE A 4 -25.40 23.19 -3.11
C PHE A 4 -24.61 24.46 -3.41
N ILE A 5 -23.31 24.34 -3.70
CA ILE A 5 -22.45 25.47 -4.11
C ILE A 5 -23.00 26.16 -5.36
N ARG A 6 -23.39 25.39 -6.38
CA ARG A 6 -23.90 25.96 -7.64
C ARG A 6 -25.27 26.62 -7.52
N LYS A 7 -26.14 26.14 -6.62
CA LYS A 7 -27.55 26.56 -6.56
C LYS A 7 -27.86 27.55 -5.44
N GLU A 8 -27.14 27.48 -4.32
CA GLU A 8 -27.53 28.19 -3.10
C GLU A 8 -26.51 29.24 -2.66
N LEU A 9 -25.29 29.22 -3.21
CA LEU A 9 -24.26 30.21 -2.90
C LEU A 9 -24.27 31.35 -3.92
N THR A 10 -25.13 32.31 -3.69
CA THR A 10 -25.14 33.60 -4.40
C THR A 10 -25.03 34.72 -3.38
N LEU A 11 -24.12 35.66 -3.64
CA LEU A 11 -23.97 36.90 -2.88
C LEU A 11 -24.48 38.04 -3.77
N THR A 12 -25.60 38.64 -3.38
CA THR A 12 -26.18 39.83 -4.02
C THR A 12 -26.19 40.99 -3.02
N SER A 13 -26.29 42.23 -3.49
CA SER A 13 -26.37 43.41 -2.60
C SER A 13 -27.52 43.34 -1.59
N SER A 14 -28.57 42.55 -1.86
CA SER A 14 -29.71 42.31 -0.98
C SER A 14 -29.53 41.20 0.06
N THR A 15 -28.48 40.37 -0.03
CA THR A 15 -28.29 39.24 0.90
C THR A 15 -27.94 39.74 2.30
N GLY A 16 -28.70 39.33 3.31
CA GLY A 16 -28.47 39.69 4.71
C GLY A 16 -27.63 38.65 5.47
N LEU A 17 -27.16 39.03 6.66
CA LEU A 17 -26.39 38.14 7.55
C LEU A 17 -27.16 36.85 7.89
N GLU A 18 -28.47 36.96 8.11
CA GLU A 18 -29.37 35.85 8.46
C GLU A 18 -29.44 34.78 7.36
N ASP A 19 -29.31 35.18 6.10
CA ASP A 19 -29.38 34.27 4.95
C ASP A 19 -28.06 33.53 4.71
N VAL A 20 -26.95 34.14 5.12
CA VAL A 20 -25.58 33.70 4.82
C VAL A 20 -25.00 32.85 5.94
N ALA A 21 -25.26 33.22 7.20
CA ALA A 21 -24.79 32.47 8.38
C ALA A 21 -25.06 30.96 8.32
N PRO A 22 -26.28 30.46 8.01
CA PRO A 22 -26.53 29.02 7.93
C PRO A 22 -25.77 28.33 6.77
N LYS A 23 -25.54 29.05 5.66
CA LYS A 23 -24.78 28.54 4.52
C LYS A 23 -23.29 28.44 4.87
N CYS A 24 -22.75 29.48 5.51
CA CYS A 24 -21.37 29.51 6.00
C CYS A 24 -21.12 28.40 7.02
N LEU A 25 -22.01 28.21 8.00
CA LEU A 25 -21.91 27.13 8.98
C LEU A 25 -21.84 25.76 8.29
N LYS A 26 -22.76 25.48 7.35
CA LYS A 26 -22.77 24.24 6.58
C LYS A 26 -21.48 24.02 5.77
N LEU A 27 -20.95 25.08 5.16
CA LEU A 27 -19.67 25.01 4.44
C LEU A 27 -18.51 24.74 5.39
N LEU A 28 -18.46 25.41 6.54
CA LEU A 28 -17.39 25.24 7.53
C LEU A 28 -17.39 23.84 8.13
N THR A 29 -18.55 23.27 8.45
CA THR A 29 -18.66 21.87 8.90
C THR A 29 -18.13 20.91 7.85
N TRP A 30 -18.52 21.12 6.58
CA TRP A 30 -18.05 20.29 5.47
C TRP A 30 -16.55 20.45 5.22
N LEU A 31 -16.03 21.68 5.22
CA LEU A 31 -14.60 21.95 5.03
C LEU A 31 -13.76 21.35 6.16
N ARG A 32 -14.21 21.42 7.42
CA ARG A 32 -13.53 20.77 8.54
C ARG A 32 -13.46 19.26 8.33
N SER A 33 -14.56 18.62 7.95
CA SER A 33 -14.58 17.19 7.63
C SER A 33 -13.62 16.84 6.48
N CYS A 34 -13.60 17.64 5.41
CA CYS A 34 -12.66 17.41 4.31
C CYS A 34 -11.20 17.66 4.70
N GLN A 35 -10.92 18.65 5.56
CA GLN A 35 -9.58 18.91 6.08
C GLN A 35 -9.11 17.79 7.01
N GLU A 36 -10.00 17.28 7.86
CA GLU A 36 -9.72 16.13 8.73
C GLU A 36 -9.42 14.90 7.89
N GLU A 37 -10.23 14.64 6.86
CA GLU A 37 -10.02 13.53 5.90
C GLU A 37 -8.71 13.71 5.12
N MET A 38 -8.43 14.92 4.62
CA MET A 38 -7.14 15.23 3.96
C MET A 38 -5.96 15.06 4.91
N ARG A 39 -6.10 15.35 6.22
CA ARG A 39 -5.05 15.15 7.22
C ARG A 39 -4.90 13.68 7.65
N SER A 40 -5.99 12.92 7.72
CA SER A 40 -5.98 11.53 8.18
C SER A 40 -5.62 10.55 7.08
N GLU A 41 -6.12 10.81 5.86
CA GLU A 41 -5.94 9.92 4.71
C GLU A 41 -4.92 10.46 3.71
N HIS A 42 -4.42 11.70 3.87
CA HIS A 42 -3.30 12.34 3.16
C HIS A 42 -3.03 11.72 1.78
N ARG A 43 -2.03 10.82 1.66
CA ARG A 43 -1.58 10.20 0.39
C ARG A 43 -2.44 9.07 -0.15
N HIS A 44 -3.45 8.65 0.59
CA HIS A 44 -4.41 7.61 0.22
C HIS A 44 -5.71 8.18 -0.29
N LEU A 45 -6.06 9.41 0.10
CA LEU A 45 -7.28 10.09 -0.31
C LEU A 45 -7.23 10.46 -1.81
N PRO A 46 -8.08 9.88 -2.67
CA PRO A 46 -8.18 10.30 -4.05
C PRO A 46 -9.17 11.47 -4.17
N LEU A 47 -8.65 12.69 -4.32
CA LEU A 47 -9.51 13.84 -4.60
C LEU A 47 -9.97 13.84 -6.06
N SER A 48 -11.27 13.95 -6.29
CA SER A 48 -11.82 14.20 -7.63
C SER A 48 -11.66 15.67 -8.03
N GLN A 49 -11.59 15.95 -9.33
CA GLN A 49 -11.56 17.32 -9.84
C GLN A 49 -12.75 18.15 -9.31
N SER A 50 -13.96 17.58 -9.31
CA SER A 50 -15.17 18.27 -8.84
C SER A 50 -15.13 18.62 -7.35
N LEU A 51 -14.49 17.77 -6.54
CA LEU A 51 -14.30 18.01 -5.11
C LEU A 51 -13.28 19.13 -4.90
N THR A 52 -12.15 19.09 -5.60
CA THR A 52 -11.13 20.15 -5.59
C THR A 52 -11.74 21.50 -5.97
N GLU A 53 -12.52 21.57 -7.05
CA GLU A 53 -13.23 22.80 -7.44
C GLU A 53 -14.21 23.29 -6.37
N SER A 54 -14.95 22.37 -5.74
CA SER A 54 -15.90 22.69 -4.67
C SER A 54 -15.20 23.25 -3.44
N LEU A 55 -14.04 22.71 -3.07
CA LEU A 55 -13.23 23.21 -1.96
C LEU A 55 -12.82 24.67 -2.21
N LEU A 56 -12.23 24.95 -3.37
CA LEU A 56 -11.75 26.30 -3.67
C LEU A 56 -12.91 27.32 -3.72
N LYS A 57 -14.04 26.95 -4.33
CA LYS A 57 -15.24 27.80 -4.38
C LYS A 57 -15.82 28.07 -2.99
N ALA A 58 -15.82 27.08 -2.11
CA ALA A 58 -16.28 27.24 -0.74
C ALA A 58 -15.40 28.22 0.05
N TYR A 59 -14.08 28.12 -0.09
CA TYR A 59 -13.13 29.06 0.52
C TYR A 59 -13.32 30.48 0.00
N LEU A 60 -13.45 30.66 -1.32
CA LEU A 60 -13.70 31.96 -1.92
C LEU A 60 -15.00 32.57 -1.37
N TYR A 61 -16.08 31.79 -1.33
CA TYR A 61 -17.36 32.26 -0.80
C TYR A 61 -17.27 32.68 0.67
N LEU A 62 -16.59 31.89 1.50
CA LEU A 62 -16.40 32.22 2.92
C LEU A 62 -15.60 33.51 3.12
N PHE A 63 -14.55 33.73 2.32
CA PHE A 63 -13.79 34.97 2.39
C PHE A 63 -14.59 36.19 1.96
N GLU A 64 -15.38 36.09 0.89
CA GLU A 64 -16.27 37.17 0.45
C GLU A 64 -17.37 37.48 1.49
N CYS A 65 -17.92 36.45 2.14
CA CYS A 65 -18.88 36.64 3.23
C CYS A 65 -18.22 37.34 4.42
N TYR A 66 -16.99 36.97 4.76
CA TYR A 66 -16.26 37.59 5.85
C TYR A 66 -15.87 39.04 5.55
N ASP A 67 -15.44 39.36 4.33
CA ASP A 67 -15.17 40.75 3.92
C ASP A 67 -16.41 41.64 4.06
N ARG A 68 -17.59 41.07 3.82
CA ARG A 68 -18.85 41.81 3.87
C ARG A 68 -19.45 41.94 5.27
N PHE A 69 -19.38 40.90 6.09
CA PHE A 69 -20.10 40.82 7.36
C PHE A 69 -19.20 40.79 8.60
N GLY A 70 -17.89 40.53 8.44
CA GLY A 70 -16.88 40.60 9.50
C GLY A 70 -17.15 39.72 10.72
N GLU A 71 -16.73 40.21 11.89
CA GLU A 71 -16.89 39.56 13.20
C GLU A 71 -18.32 39.09 13.49
N PRO A 72 -19.40 39.86 13.19
CA PRO A 72 -20.77 39.37 13.34
C PRO A 72 -21.06 38.01 12.67
N LEU A 73 -20.42 37.70 11.55
CA LEU A 73 -20.57 36.39 10.91
C LEU A 73 -19.77 35.30 11.63
N ALA A 74 -18.57 35.62 12.10
CA ALA A 74 -17.72 34.69 12.84
C ALA A 74 -18.36 34.27 14.17
N ASP A 75 -18.95 35.22 14.89
CA ASP A 75 -19.68 34.99 16.14
C ASP A 75 -20.84 34.00 15.94
N ARG A 76 -21.56 34.12 14.81
CA ARG A 76 -22.73 33.28 14.51
C ARG A 76 -22.39 31.89 14.03
N CYS A 77 -21.21 31.69 13.45
CA CYS A 77 -20.79 30.41 12.91
C CYS A 77 -19.96 29.57 13.90
N ASP A 78 -19.68 30.09 15.12
CA ASP A 78 -18.80 29.50 16.13
C ASP A 78 -17.46 29.02 15.52
N SER A 79 -16.88 29.89 14.69
CA SER A 79 -15.80 29.54 13.79
C SER A 79 -14.61 30.48 13.90
N TYR A 80 -14.37 31.03 15.09
CA TYR A 80 -13.21 31.89 15.38
C TYR A 80 -11.91 31.30 14.84
N GLY A 81 -11.71 29.98 14.92
CA GLY A 81 -10.52 29.33 14.38
C GLY A 81 -10.30 29.46 12.87
N PHE A 82 -11.35 29.51 12.04
CA PHE A 82 -11.21 29.66 10.59
C PHE A 82 -11.06 31.14 10.20
N PHE A 83 -11.95 32.00 10.69
CA PHE A 83 -11.97 33.40 10.27
C PHE A 83 -10.84 34.23 10.88
N ALA A 84 -10.42 33.96 12.13
CA ALA A 84 -9.29 34.65 12.75
C ALA A 84 -7.96 34.36 12.03
N GLY A 85 -7.82 33.20 11.38
CA GLY A 85 -6.66 32.87 10.54
C GLY A 85 -6.81 33.31 9.08
N SER A 86 -7.79 34.16 8.77
CA SER A 86 -8.07 34.66 7.41
C SER A 86 -8.54 36.12 7.40
N SER A 87 -8.26 36.85 8.47
CA SER A 87 -8.74 38.22 8.69
C SER A 87 -7.96 39.22 7.84
N THR A 88 -6.66 38.97 7.65
CA THR A 88 -5.78 39.80 6.82
C THR A 88 -5.54 39.19 5.42
N PRO A 89 -5.17 40.01 4.42
CA PRO A 89 -4.79 39.51 3.10
C PRO A 89 -3.63 38.49 3.14
N GLU A 90 -2.65 38.69 4.03
CA GLU A 90 -1.51 37.81 4.24
C GLU A 90 -1.93 36.46 4.85
N GLU A 91 -2.81 36.49 5.84
CA GLU A 91 -3.42 35.29 6.43
C GLU A 91 -4.22 34.49 5.41
N ARG A 92 -5.01 35.17 4.56
CA ARG A 92 -5.74 34.53 3.46
C ARG A 92 -4.81 33.89 2.46
N ARG A 93 -3.73 34.58 2.08
CA ARG A 93 -2.69 34.01 1.22
C ARG A 93 -2.11 32.75 1.85
N GLN A 94 -1.80 32.78 3.14
CA GLN A 94 -1.27 31.62 3.86
C GLN A 94 -2.28 30.46 3.87
N CYS A 95 -3.55 30.74 4.16
CA CYS A 95 -4.63 29.76 4.15
C CYS A 95 -4.81 29.10 2.75
N ILE A 96 -4.71 29.90 1.68
CA ILE A 96 -4.77 29.41 0.29
C ILE A 96 -3.55 28.54 -0.04
N ARG A 97 -2.34 28.92 0.42
CA ARG A 97 -1.14 28.09 0.26
C ARG A 97 -1.32 26.74 0.93
N GLU A 98 -1.78 26.73 2.18
CA GLU A 98 -2.02 25.51 2.96
C GLU A 98 -3.06 24.60 2.30
N LEU A 99 -4.15 25.18 1.77
CA LEU A 99 -5.15 24.43 1.00
C LEU A 99 -4.54 23.80 -0.26
N CYS A 100 -3.77 24.57 -1.04
CA CYS A 100 -3.11 24.06 -2.24
C CYS A 100 -2.10 22.96 -1.92
N THR A 101 -1.32 23.13 -0.86
CA THR A 101 -0.38 22.11 -0.36
C THR A 101 -1.12 20.84 0.07
N ALA A 102 -2.19 20.96 0.85
CA ALA A 102 -3.00 19.82 1.28
C ALA A 102 -3.57 19.04 0.09
N ILE A 103 -4.12 19.73 -0.91
CA ILE A 103 -4.65 19.10 -2.14
C ILE A 103 -3.55 18.38 -2.91
N VAL A 104 -2.40 19.03 -3.14
CA VAL A 104 -1.30 18.45 -3.91
C VAL A 104 -0.67 17.24 -3.21
N ASN A 105 -0.68 17.22 -1.87
CA ASN A 105 -0.14 16.10 -1.09
C ASN A 105 -1.11 14.92 -0.96
N THR A 106 -2.29 14.99 -1.59
CA THR A 106 -3.21 13.85 -1.69
C THR A 106 -2.82 12.82 -2.76
N LYS A 107 -3.51 11.67 -2.83
CA LYS A 107 -3.20 10.61 -3.81
C LYS A 107 -3.36 11.15 -5.24
N LYS A 108 -2.26 11.17 -6.00
CA LYS A 108 -2.19 11.77 -7.35
C LYS A 108 -2.58 13.26 -7.36
N GLY A 109 -2.41 13.96 -6.24
CA GLY A 109 -2.79 15.35 -6.06
C GLY A 109 -2.06 16.31 -7.01
N GLU A 110 -0.88 15.93 -7.50
CA GLU A 110 -0.12 16.67 -8.51
C GLU A 110 -0.86 16.85 -9.83
N ALA A 111 -1.78 15.93 -10.15
CA ALA A 111 -2.63 16.05 -11.34
C ALA A 111 -3.60 17.24 -11.25
N HIS A 112 -3.85 17.77 -10.05
CA HIS A 112 -4.69 18.94 -9.83
C HIS A 112 -3.93 20.26 -9.92
N ALA A 113 -2.59 20.26 -10.00
CA ALA A 113 -1.80 21.50 -10.10
C ALA A 113 -2.17 22.37 -11.33
N PRO A 114 -2.42 21.80 -12.54
CA PRO A 114 -2.92 22.58 -13.67
C PRO A 114 -4.30 23.20 -13.41
N LEU A 115 -5.19 22.50 -12.71
CA LEU A 115 -6.51 23.02 -12.33
C LEU A 115 -6.39 24.17 -11.33
N LEU A 116 -5.56 24.02 -10.29
CA LEU A 116 -5.28 25.07 -9.32
C LEU A 116 -4.70 26.31 -10.02
N HIS A 117 -3.75 26.10 -10.95
CA HIS A 117 -3.18 27.17 -11.76
C HIS A 117 -4.18 27.76 -12.76
N LEU A 118 -5.18 27.03 -13.25
CA LEU A 118 -6.19 27.61 -14.11
C LEU A 118 -7.15 28.50 -13.32
N MET A 119 -7.62 28.02 -12.17
CA MET A 119 -8.65 28.67 -11.35
C MET A 119 -8.15 29.92 -10.63
N HIS A 120 -6.84 30.02 -10.32
CA HIS A 120 -6.31 31.19 -9.60
C HIS A 120 -6.55 32.51 -10.33
N ARG A 121 -6.57 32.52 -11.67
CA ARG A 121 -6.78 33.76 -12.43
C ARG A 121 -8.19 34.31 -12.20
N THR A 122 -9.19 33.48 -12.40
CA THR A 122 -10.59 33.85 -12.17
C THR A 122 -10.86 34.24 -10.72
N PHE A 123 -10.23 33.56 -9.77
CA PHE A 123 -10.40 33.89 -8.35
C PHE A 123 -9.63 35.12 -7.91
N ALA A 124 -8.47 35.41 -8.51
CA ALA A 124 -7.70 36.62 -8.21
C ALA A 124 -8.38 37.90 -8.71
N GLU A 125 -9.23 37.81 -9.73
CA GLU A 125 -10.07 38.93 -10.18
C GLU A 125 -11.14 39.30 -9.14
N ILE A 126 -11.64 38.32 -8.40
CA ILE A 126 -12.64 38.52 -7.34
C ILE A 126 -11.93 38.93 -6.04
N GLN A 127 -10.92 38.16 -5.65
CA GLN A 127 -10.20 38.35 -4.41
C GLN A 127 -8.67 38.24 -4.64
N PRO A 128 -7.90 39.34 -4.51
CA PRO A 128 -6.49 39.38 -4.90
C PRO A 128 -5.57 38.36 -4.21
N ALA A 129 -5.94 37.87 -3.01
CA ALA A 129 -5.18 36.88 -2.25
C ALA A 129 -4.93 35.56 -3.03
N TRP A 130 -5.81 35.18 -3.97
CA TRP A 130 -5.69 33.96 -4.77
C TRP A 130 -4.54 33.99 -5.80
N SER A 131 -4.01 35.17 -6.11
CA SER A 131 -2.83 35.33 -6.97
C SER A 131 -1.60 34.58 -6.43
N VAL A 132 -1.56 34.28 -5.12
CA VAL A 132 -0.49 33.54 -4.47
C VAL A 132 -0.21 32.17 -5.08
N ILE A 133 -1.22 31.55 -5.71
CA ILE A 133 -1.10 30.24 -6.35
C ILE A 133 -0.12 30.29 -7.54
N ARG A 134 0.02 31.45 -8.20
CA ARG A 134 0.98 31.64 -9.29
C ARG A 134 2.42 31.53 -8.80
N ASP A 135 2.67 31.99 -7.58
CA ASP A 135 4.01 32.13 -7.00
C ASP A 135 4.38 30.90 -6.15
N LEU A 136 3.55 29.84 -6.15
CA LEU A 136 3.84 28.57 -5.49
C LEU A 136 4.92 27.81 -6.26
N ASP A 137 6.02 27.49 -5.58
CA ASP A 137 6.98 26.51 -6.08
C ASP A 137 6.40 25.10 -5.88
N TRP A 138 5.72 24.61 -6.91
CA TRP A 138 5.17 23.26 -6.94
C TRP A 138 6.23 22.17 -6.74
N SER A 139 7.50 22.45 -7.01
CA SER A 139 8.61 21.53 -6.79
C SER A 139 9.07 21.53 -5.32
N GLU A 140 8.95 22.65 -4.61
CA GLU A 140 9.19 22.73 -3.16
C GLU A 140 8.04 22.14 -2.35
N ILE A 141 6.79 22.37 -2.75
CA ILE A 141 5.62 21.71 -2.14
C ILE A 141 5.79 20.19 -2.20
N ARG A 142 6.26 19.67 -3.33
CA ARG A 142 6.58 18.25 -3.54
C ARG A 142 7.81 17.76 -2.76
N ARG A 143 8.77 18.65 -2.47
CA ARG A 143 10.00 18.32 -1.72
C ARG A 143 9.83 18.43 -0.20
N SER A 144 8.95 19.31 0.26
CA SER A 144 8.66 19.56 1.68
C SER A 144 8.16 18.31 2.42
N GLU A 145 7.66 17.31 1.67
CA GLU A 145 7.24 16.01 2.21
C GLU A 145 8.15 14.83 1.88
N ALA A 146 9.30 15.04 1.22
CA ALA A 146 10.26 13.97 0.96
C ALA A 146 10.87 13.39 2.27
N LEU A 147 10.67 14.06 3.40
CA LEU A 147 11.15 13.66 4.74
C LEU A 147 10.17 14.00 5.87
N ALA A 148 8.85 14.09 5.59
CA ALA A 148 7.86 14.22 6.66
C ALA A 148 7.56 12.83 7.26
N SER A 149 8.14 12.60 8.42
CA SER A 149 8.07 11.47 9.34
C SER A 149 6.65 11.20 9.88
N GLY A 150 5.65 11.06 9.01
CA GLY A 150 4.23 10.93 9.39
C GLY A 150 3.54 9.65 8.92
N ASP A 151 3.96 9.09 7.78
CA ASP A 151 3.51 7.74 7.42
C ASP A 151 4.41 6.75 8.16
N PHE A 152 3.86 5.98 9.09
CA PHE A 152 4.44 4.70 9.50
C PHE A 152 4.42 3.73 8.31
N VAL A 153 5.16 4.06 7.23
CA VAL A 153 5.59 3.09 6.23
C VAL A 153 6.41 2.10 7.03
N SER A 154 5.87 0.90 7.22
CA SER A 154 6.56 -0.16 7.95
C SER A 154 8.02 -0.21 7.48
N PRO A 155 9.00 -0.34 8.39
CA PRO A 155 10.40 -0.38 7.98
C PRO A 155 10.65 -1.44 6.89
N GLU A 156 9.84 -2.51 6.89
CA GLU A 156 9.78 -3.54 5.88
C GLU A 156 9.30 -3.03 4.51
N LEU A 157 8.28 -2.18 4.45
CA LEU A 157 7.79 -1.57 3.21
C LEU A 157 8.83 -0.60 2.63
N GLN A 158 9.53 0.18 3.48
CA GLN A 158 10.64 1.01 3.02
C GLN A 158 11.80 0.15 2.49
N GLN A 159 12.16 -0.91 3.22
CA GLN A 159 13.18 -1.86 2.80
C GLN A 159 12.81 -2.51 1.47
N MET A 160 11.55 -2.90 1.29
CA MET A 160 11.02 -3.46 0.05
C MET A 160 11.19 -2.49 -1.11
N ARG A 161 10.71 -1.25 -0.97
CA ARG A 161 10.81 -0.21 -2.02
C ARG A 161 12.26 0.08 -2.40
N ARG A 162 13.16 0.15 -1.42
CA ARG A 162 14.61 0.35 -1.66
C ARG A 162 15.22 -0.85 -2.38
N LEU A 163 14.87 -2.07 -1.99
CA LEU A 163 15.36 -3.29 -2.62
C LEU A 163 14.93 -3.37 -4.09
N VAL A 164 13.64 -3.17 -4.36
CA VAL A 164 13.07 -3.16 -5.71
C VAL A 164 13.78 -2.15 -6.60
N LYS A 165 13.88 -0.89 -6.15
CA LYS A 165 14.59 0.16 -6.91
C LYS A 165 16.07 -0.17 -7.14
N ARG A 166 16.75 -0.82 -6.20
CA ARG A 166 18.16 -1.20 -6.36
C ARG A 166 18.32 -2.31 -7.40
N ILE A 167 17.47 -3.33 -7.36
CA ILE A 167 17.53 -4.42 -8.34
C ILE A 167 17.11 -3.92 -9.73
N GLY A 168 16.03 -3.13 -9.82
CA GLY A 168 15.54 -2.57 -11.08
C GLY A 168 16.49 -1.59 -11.79
N ARG A 169 17.47 -1.02 -11.07
CA ARG A 169 18.51 -0.14 -11.65
C ARG A 169 19.69 -0.90 -12.26
N LEU A 170 19.76 -2.22 -12.09
CA LEU A 170 20.84 -3.02 -12.66
C LEU A 170 20.68 -3.08 -14.18
N SER A 171 21.80 -2.99 -14.89
CA SER A 171 21.83 -2.84 -16.34
C SER A 171 21.56 -4.12 -17.13
N SER A 172 21.55 -5.29 -16.49
CA SER A 172 21.31 -6.57 -17.15
C SER A 172 20.38 -7.47 -16.34
N LEU A 173 19.56 -8.26 -17.06
CA LEU A 173 18.65 -9.24 -16.46
C LEU A 173 19.42 -10.26 -15.59
N GLN A 174 20.57 -10.72 -16.06
CA GLN A 174 21.43 -11.65 -15.32
C GLN A 174 21.90 -11.06 -13.97
N HIS A 175 22.25 -9.76 -13.93
CA HIS A 175 22.60 -9.10 -12.68
C HIS A 175 21.38 -8.99 -11.75
N MET A 176 20.19 -8.73 -12.30
CA MET A 176 18.95 -8.71 -11.53
C MET A 176 18.65 -10.07 -10.91
N GLU A 177 18.79 -11.15 -11.68
CA GLU A 177 18.59 -12.54 -11.20
C GLU A 177 19.56 -12.89 -10.08
N ILE A 178 20.85 -12.61 -10.25
CA ILE A 178 21.88 -12.87 -9.23
C ILE A 178 21.56 -12.09 -7.95
N ALA A 179 21.21 -10.80 -8.07
CA ALA A 179 20.87 -9.95 -6.94
C ALA A 179 19.59 -10.44 -6.23
N LEU A 180 18.58 -10.85 -7.01
CA LEU A 180 17.34 -11.39 -6.50
C LEU A 180 17.55 -12.71 -5.77
N GLN A 181 18.31 -13.66 -6.34
CA GLN A 181 18.62 -14.94 -5.71
C GLN A 181 19.33 -14.75 -4.37
N ARG A 182 20.26 -13.79 -4.28
CA ARG A 182 20.90 -13.43 -3.00
C ARG A 182 19.89 -12.83 -2.03
N ALA A 183 19.04 -11.92 -2.49
CA ALA A 183 18.02 -11.29 -1.65
C ALA A 183 17.02 -12.32 -1.10
N LEU A 184 16.58 -13.29 -1.90
CA LEU A 184 15.64 -14.34 -1.48
C LEU A 184 16.15 -15.18 -0.30
N ARG A 185 17.47 -15.31 -0.17
CA ARG A 185 18.12 -16.00 0.96
C ARG A 185 18.24 -15.12 2.20
N LEU A 186 18.50 -13.83 2.04
CA LEU A 186 18.92 -12.93 3.12
C LEU A 186 17.79 -12.06 3.68
N VAL A 187 16.76 -11.79 2.88
CA VAL A 187 15.70 -10.85 3.22
C VAL A 187 14.50 -11.62 3.77
N GLY A 188 14.05 -11.25 4.96
CA GLY A 188 12.91 -11.87 5.62
C GLY A 188 11.59 -11.71 4.86
N PHE A 189 10.68 -12.67 5.04
CA PHE A 189 9.45 -12.76 4.25
C PHE A 189 8.49 -11.57 4.41
N GLN A 190 8.54 -10.86 5.53
CA GLN A 190 7.79 -9.62 5.75
C GLN A 190 8.01 -8.56 4.66
N VAL A 191 9.23 -8.46 4.10
CA VAL A 191 9.55 -7.54 3.00
C VAL A 191 8.92 -8.02 1.70
N TRP A 192 9.02 -9.32 1.42
CA TRP A 192 8.43 -9.95 0.23
C TRP A 192 6.90 -9.90 0.26
N LEU A 193 6.28 -9.98 1.43
CA LEU A 193 4.84 -9.82 1.62
C LEU A 193 4.37 -8.44 1.11
N HIS A 194 5.11 -7.38 1.42
CA HIS A 194 4.82 -6.05 0.86
C HIS A 194 5.00 -6.01 -0.66
N LEU A 195 6.02 -6.70 -1.19
CA LEU A 195 6.25 -6.78 -2.63
C LEU A 195 5.05 -7.42 -3.34
N PHE A 196 4.47 -8.51 -2.83
CA PHE A 196 3.29 -9.16 -3.44
C PHE A 196 1.98 -8.39 -3.25
N ARG A 197 1.91 -7.48 -2.27
CA ARG A 197 0.75 -6.62 -1.98
C ARG A 197 0.85 -5.22 -2.57
N GLU A 198 1.97 -4.86 -3.19
CA GLU A 198 2.16 -3.51 -3.76
C GLU A 198 1.05 -3.18 -4.77
N SER A 199 0.44 -2.00 -4.57
CA SER A 199 -0.67 -1.50 -5.37
C SER A 199 -0.29 -1.28 -6.84
N ARG A 200 -1.27 -1.42 -7.74
CA ARG A 200 -1.13 -1.08 -9.17
C ARG A 200 -0.91 0.42 -9.40
N ASP A 201 -1.33 1.25 -8.45
CA ASP A 201 -1.15 2.69 -8.50
C ASP A 201 0.24 3.15 -8.04
N SER A 202 1.12 2.24 -7.60
CA SER A 202 2.46 2.58 -7.10
C SER A 202 3.43 2.87 -8.25
N ASP A 203 4.27 3.89 -8.10
CA ASP A 203 5.30 4.23 -9.11
C ASP A 203 6.31 3.11 -9.36
N ILE A 204 6.48 2.20 -8.39
CA ILE A 204 7.36 1.03 -8.53
C ILE A 204 6.60 -0.24 -8.92
N HIS A 205 5.32 -0.13 -9.28
CA HIS A 205 4.47 -1.29 -9.55
C HIS A 205 5.06 -2.19 -10.63
N PHE A 206 5.55 -1.61 -11.74
CA PHE A 206 6.16 -2.36 -12.83
C PHE A 206 7.42 -3.12 -12.38
N ASP A 207 8.29 -2.48 -11.60
CA ASP A 207 9.49 -3.12 -11.04
C ASP A 207 9.11 -4.25 -10.07
N CYS A 208 8.13 -4.00 -9.18
CA CYS A 208 7.59 -5.04 -8.29
C CYS A 208 7.00 -6.21 -9.10
N HIS A 209 6.24 -5.92 -10.15
CA HIS A 209 5.62 -6.93 -11.00
C HIS A 209 6.66 -7.81 -11.69
N LEU A 210 7.72 -7.22 -12.24
CA LEU A 210 8.86 -7.96 -12.80
C LEU A 210 9.52 -8.86 -11.76
N LEU A 211 9.83 -8.33 -10.57
CA LEU A 211 10.45 -9.14 -9.53
C LEU A 211 9.52 -10.26 -9.01
N ARG A 212 8.20 -10.02 -8.88
CA ARG A 212 7.23 -11.09 -8.57
C ARG A 212 7.33 -12.23 -9.58
N HIS A 213 7.40 -11.90 -10.87
CA HIS A 213 7.54 -12.88 -11.94
C HIS A 213 8.82 -13.69 -11.76
N MET A 214 9.96 -13.02 -11.63
CA MET A 214 11.27 -13.68 -11.47
C MET A 214 11.34 -14.57 -10.22
N ILE A 215 10.74 -14.16 -9.09
CA ILE A 215 10.64 -14.99 -7.88
C ILE A 215 9.81 -16.24 -8.16
N CYS A 216 8.64 -16.09 -8.77
CA CYS A 216 7.77 -17.21 -9.09
C CYS A 216 8.43 -18.19 -10.08
N ASP A 217 9.16 -17.68 -11.07
CA ASP A 217 9.89 -18.49 -12.05
C ASP A 217 11.02 -19.26 -11.37
N THR A 218 11.82 -18.59 -10.52
CA THR A 218 12.86 -19.22 -9.71
C THR A 218 12.30 -20.37 -8.85
N LEU A 219 11.16 -20.15 -8.20
CA LEU A 219 10.49 -21.18 -7.38
C LEU A 219 9.98 -22.36 -8.23
N THR A 220 9.41 -22.06 -9.40
CA THR A 220 8.85 -23.07 -10.30
C THR A 220 9.94 -23.97 -10.89
N GLU A 221 11.10 -23.41 -11.23
CA GLU A 221 12.27 -24.16 -11.68
C GLU A 221 12.87 -25.02 -10.56
N GLY A 222 12.89 -24.49 -9.32
CA GLY A 222 13.22 -25.25 -8.11
C GLY A 222 14.66 -25.78 -8.03
N GLY A 223 15.55 -25.37 -8.93
CA GLY A 223 16.97 -25.78 -8.98
C GLY A 223 17.92 -24.85 -8.22
N SER A 224 17.47 -23.67 -7.80
CA SER A 224 18.32 -22.68 -7.13
C SER A 224 18.32 -22.84 -5.60
N PRO A 225 19.47 -22.69 -4.92
CA PRO A 225 19.51 -22.63 -3.45
C PRO A 225 18.71 -21.44 -2.90
N ALA A 226 18.42 -20.43 -3.72
CA ALA A 226 17.54 -19.32 -3.36
C ALA A 226 16.13 -19.78 -2.95
N CYS A 227 15.62 -20.88 -3.53
CA CYS A 227 14.30 -21.41 -3.20
C CYS A 227 14.25 -21.92 -1.75
N SER A 228 15.28 -22.64 -1.32
CA SER A 228 15.38 -23.15 0.06
C SER A 228 15.50 -22.00 1.07
N GLY A 229 16.31 -20.97 0.77
CA GLY A 229 16.42 -19.78 1.60
C GLY A 229 15.12 -18.97 1.66
N PHE A 230 14.38 -18.89 0.55
CA PHE A 230 13.08 -18.22 0.54
C PHE A 230 12.06 -18.97 1.40
N LEU A 231 12.01 -20.30 1.29
CA LEU A 231 11.16 -21.15 2.13
C LEU A 231 11.52 -21.02 3.61
N HIS A 232 12.81 -21.00 3.94
CA HIS A 232 13.28 -20.75 5.30
C HIS A 232 12.79 -19.41 5.85
N ASN A 233 12.89 -18.36 5.04
CA ASN A 233 12.39 -17.03 5.41
C ASN A 233 10.85 -17.00 5.58
N ILE A 234 10.11 -17.80 4.81
CA ILE A 234 8.66 -18.01 5.03
C ILE A 234 8.44 -18.68 6.38
N TYR A 235 9.12 -19.79 6.65
CA TYR A 235 9.01 -20.55 7.89
C TYR A 235 9.28 -19.67 9.12
N LEU A 236 10.39 -18.93 9.14
CA LEU A 236 10.73 -18.00 10.23
C LEU A 236 9.67 -16.91 10.45
N PHE A 237 8.96 -16.52 9.40
CA PHE A 237 7.89 -15.54 9.49
C PHE A 237 6.62 -16.17 10.06
N VAL A 238 6.19 -17.32 9.56
CA VAL A 238 4.94 -17.98 9.97
C VAL A 238 5.04 -18.69 11.32
N SER A 239 6.24 -19.00 11.80
CA SER A 239 6.45 -19.56 13.15
C SER A 239 6.16 -18.56 14.28
N LYS A 240 5.96 -17.27 13.95
CA LYS A 240 5.60 -16.22 14.91
C LYS A 240 4.12 -15.86 14.78
N PRO A 241 3.28 -16.12 15.79
CA PRO A 241 1.88 -15.67 15.78
C PRO A 241 1.79 -14.12 15.74
N PRO A 242 0.81 -13.51 15.06
CA PRO A 242 -0.27 -14.09 14.25
C PRO A 242 0.03 -14.09 12.73
N ASN A 243 1.29 -14.31 12.32
CA ASN A 243 1.69 -14.12 10.91
C ASN A 243 1.09 -15.12 9.91
N GLU A 244 0.51 -16.22 10.38
CA GLU A 244 -0.20 -17.21 9.56
C GLU A 244 -1.31 -16.58 8.71
N VAL A 245 -2.14 -15.73 9.32
CA VAL A 245 -3.25 -15.05 8.63
C VAL A 245 -2.71 -14.13 7.53
N ARG A 246 -1.59 -13.45 7.81
CA ARG A 246 -0.93 -12.58 6.83
C ARG A 246 -0.35 -13.38 5.67
N PHE A 247 0.22 -14.55 5.96
CA PHE A 247 0.71 -15.48 4.94
C PHE A 247 -0.43 -16.01 4.07
N TRP A 248 -1.55 -16.48 4.65
CA TRP A 248 -2.70 -16.94 3.87
C TRP A 248 -3.26 -15.86 2.95
N ALA A 249 -3.40 -14.63 3.43
CA ALA A 249 -3.83 -13.51 2.57
C ALA A 249 -2.81 -13.20 1.45
N CYS A 250 -1.53 -13.53 1.61
CA CYS A 250 -0.54 -13.43 0.53
C CYS A 250 -0.73 -14.51 -0.54
N LEU A 251 -1.22 -15.70 -0.15
CA LEU A 251 -1.49 -16.82 -1.06
C LEU A 251 -2.71 -16.60 -1.97
N GLU A 252 -3.50 -15.55 -1.76
CA GLU A 252 -4.50 -15.11 -2.74
C GLU A 252 -3.86 -14.70 -4.09
N HIS A 253 -2.57 -14.35 -4.08
CA HIS A 253 -1.80 -14.15 -5.30
C HIS A 253 -1.54 -15.50 -5.99
N VAL A 254 -2.45 -15.88 -6.90
CA VAL A 254 -2.51 -17.20 -7.57
C VAL A 254 -1.14 -17.71 -8.05
N ARG A 255 -0.31 -16.85 -8.64
CA ARG A 255 1.00 -17.27 -9.13
C ARG A 255 2.00 -17.61 -8.02
N LEU A 256 1.98 -16.87 -6.92
CA LEU A 256 2.86 -17.17 -5.77
C LEU A 256 2.46 -18.52 -5.17
N ALA A 257 1.17 -18.71 -4.93
CA ALA A 257 0.64 -19.98 -4.44
C ALA A 257 1.00 -21.14 -5.38
N GLY A 258 0.77 -20.98 -6.70
CA GLY A 258 1.11 -21.99 -7.69
C GLY A 258 2.60 -22.34 -7.71
N SER A 259 3.49 -21.35 -7.67
CA SER A 259 4.94 -21.59 -7.67
C SER A 259 5.44 -22.22 -6.37
N LEU A 260 4.89 -21.83 -5.21
CA LEU A 260 5.20 -22.49 -3.94
C LEU A 260 4.73 -23.95 -3.91
N ILE A 261 3.53 -24.22 -4.44
CA ILE A 261 3.01 -25.58 -4.60
C ILE A 261 3.94 -26.41 -5.48
N ALA A 262 4.30 -25.90 -6.66
CA ALA A 262 5.20 -26.59 -7.59
C ALA A 262 6.55 -26.91 -6.94
N TYR A 263 7.13 -25.93 -6.23
CA TYR A 263 8.37 -26.12 -5.49
C TYR A 263 8.25 -27.22 -4.42
N LEU A 264 7.24 -27.16 -3.55
CA LEU A 264 7.04 -28.13 -2.47
C LEU A 264 6.75 -29.53 -3.00
N ILE A 265 5.94 -29.67 -4.06
CA ILE A 265 5.70 -30.97 -4.70
C ILE A 265 7.01 -31.56 -5.25
N GLY A 266 7.81 -30.73 -5.93
CA GLY A 266 9.11 -31.14 -6.46
C GLY A 266 10.10 -31.55 -5.36
N GLN A 267 10.04 -30.91 -4.20
CA GLN A 267 10.84 -31.27 -3.03
C GLN A 267 10.37 -32.59 -2.41
N TRP A 268 9.06 -32.75 -2.19
CA TRP A 268 8.49 -33.96 -1.60
C TRP A 268 8.71 -35.19 -2.47
N SER A 269 8.55 -35.07 -3.78
CA SER A 269 8.80 -36.18 -4.71
C SER A 269 10.25 -36.65 -4.70
N ARG A 270 11.21 -35.74 -4.51
CA ARG A 270 12.65 -36.04 -4.45
C ARG A 270 13.09 -36.60 -3.10
N ASN A 271 12.57 -36.07 -2.00
CA ASN A 271 13.13 -36.31 -0.66
C ASN A 271 12.41 -37.41 0.13
N LEU A 272 11.09 -37.52 0.05
CA LEU A 272 10.31 -38.51 0.83
C LEU A 272 10.72 -39.97 0.63
N PRO A 273 11.09 -40.44 -0.59
CA PRO A 273 11.53 -41.81 -0.78
C PRO A 273 12.76 -42.19 0.07
N TYR A 274 13.58 -41.20 0.45
CA TYR A 274 14.80 -41.38 1.23
C TYR A 274 14.64 -40.93 2.68
N MET A 275 13.43 -40.52 3.10
CA MET A 275 13.19 -40.00 4.44
C MET A 275 12.83 -41.12 5.40
N ASN A 276 13.57 -41.22 6.51
CA ASN A 276 13.14 -42.02 7.66
C ASN A 276 12.03 -41.25 8.38
N LEU A 277 10.79 -41.73 8.26
CA LEU A 277 9.62 -41.07 8.83
C LEU A 277 9.59 -41.09 10.36
N ASP A 278 10.29 -42.02 11.01
CA ASP A 278 10.29 -42.14 12.47
C ASP A 278 11.29 -41.19 13.12
N GLU A 279 12.45 -41.04 12.51
CA GLU A 279 13.50 -40.11 12.96
C GLU A 279 13.34 -38.71 12.37
N MET A 280 12.45 -38.54 11.37
CA MET A 280 12.29 -37.33 10.56
C MET A 280 13.60 -36.85 9.90
N GLN A 281 14.49 -37.79 9.60
CA GLN A 281 15.82 -37.52 9.03
C GLN A 281 15.97 -38.18 7.65
N MET A 282 16.87 -37.63 6.85
CA MET A 282 17.23 -38.22 5.55
C MET A 282 18.13 -39.43 5.77
N SER A 283 17.85 -40.53 5.07
CA SER A 283 18.72 -41.71 5.02
C SER A 283 20.09 -41.37 4.46
N ALA A 284 21.13 -42.08 4.93
CA ALA A 284 22.50 -41.95 4.43
C ALA A 284 22.62 -42.26 2.92
N ASP A 285 21.66 -43.02 2.36
CA ASP A 285 21.60 -43.38 0.95
C ASP A 285 20.95 -42.29 0.06
N ALA A 286 20.53 -41.16 0.66
CA ALA A 286 19.97 -40.06 -0.09
C ALA A 286 21.03 -39.51 -1.07
N PRO A 287 20.67 -39.26 -2.35
CA PRO A 287 21.60 -38.67 -3.30
C PRO A 287 22.11 -37.33 -2.73
N ALA A 288 23.41 -37.06 -2.90
CA ALA A 288 24.03 -35.79 -2.51
C ALA A 288 23.43 -34.66 -3.34
N LEU A 289 22.25 -34.19 -2.94
CA LEU A 289 21.52 -33.10 -3.56
C LEU A 289 22.36 -31.85 -3.33
N GLY A 290 23.03 -31.40 -4.39
CA GLY A 290 23.94 -30.27 -4.36
C GLY A 290 23.33 -29.05 -3.64
N ALA A 291 23.94 -28.68 -2.52
CA ALA A 291 23.86 -27.38 -1.86
C ALA A 291 22.49 -26.81 -1.40
N ALA A 292 21.38 -27.54 -1.52
CA ALA A 292 20.08 -27.09 -1.00
C ALA A 292 19.34 -28.25 -0.33
N GLN A 293 19.90 -28.78 0.76
CA GLN A 293 19.14 -29.68 1.64
C GLN A 293 17.96 -28.89 2.20
N LEU A 294 16.76 -29.32 1.83
CA LEU A 294 15.51 -28.80 2.37
C LEU A 294 15.48 -29.10 3.86
N PRO A 295 15.35 -28.09 4.74
CA PRO A 295 15.06 -28.34 6.14
C PRO A 295 13.67 -28.97 6.21
N VAL A 296 13.61 -30.27 6.50
CA VAL A 296 12.37 -31.04 6.34
C VAL A 296 11.28 -30.52 7.25
N ASP A 297 11.63 -30.08 8.46
CA ASP A 297 10.69 -29.47 9.41
C ASP A 297 10.03 -28.22 8.83
N GLU A 298 10.81 -27.35 8.20
CA GLU A 298 10.32 -26.09 7.62
C GLU A 298 9.37 -26.35 6.46
N ALA A 299 9.76 -27.26 5.56
CA ALA A 299 8.92 -27.67 4.45
C ALA A 299 7.63 -28.34 4.92
N THR A 300 7.72 -29.19 5.93
CA THR A 300 6.54 -29.86 6.51
C THR A 300 5.60 -28.84 7.11
N TYR A 301 6.11 -27.88 7.90
CA TYR A 301 5.31 -26.84 8.52
C TYR A 301 4.62 -25.94 7.50
N VAL A 302 5.36 -25.44 6.50
CA VAL A 302 4.76 -24.60 5.45
C VAL A 302 3.74 -25.40 4.62
N THR A 303 4.01 -26.67 4.33
CA THR A 303 3.08 -27.56 3.63
C THR A 303 1.78 -27.75 4.44
N HIS A 304 1.91 -28.02 5.74
CA HIS A 304 0.78 -28.11 6.65
C HIS A 304 -0.05 -26.81 6.63
N LEU A 305 0.60 -25.65 6.75
CA LEU A 305 -0.06 -24.35 6.77
C LEU A 305 -0.79 -24.04 5.45
N MET A 306 -0.23 -24.43 4.30
CA MET A 306 -0.87 -24.26 2.99
C MET A 306 -2.04 -25.23 2.75
N LEU A 307 -2.11 -26.34 3.49
CA LEU A 307 -3.21 -27.32 3.47
C LEU A 307 -4.26 -27.09 4.57
N ALA A 308 -4.01 -26.15 5.48
CA ALA A 308 -4.94 -25.76 6.54
C ALA A 308 -6.28 -25.27 5.99
N THR A 309 -7.35 -25.41 6.78
CA THR A 309 -8.72 -25.06 6.37
C THR A 309 -8.89 -23.61 5.92
N GLN A 310 -8.13 -22.67 6.50
CA GLN A 310 -8.19 -21.25 6.18
C GLN A 310 -7.35 -20.87 4.94
N SER A 311 -6.51 -21.77 4.43
CA SER A 311 -5.64 -21.46 3.29
C SER A 311 -6.43 -21.37 1.98
N PRO A 312 -6.32 -20.26 1.22
CA PRO A 312 -7.06 -20.10 -0.04
C PRO A 312 -6.59 -21.07 -1.14
N CYS A 313 -5.33 -21.52 -1.09
CA CYS A 313 -4.79 -22.45 -2.07
C CYS A 313 -4.97 -23.93 -1.69
N ARG A 314 -5.61 -24.24 -0.56
CA ARG A 314 -5.76 -25.61 -0.02
C ARG A 314 -6.26 -26.61 -1.06
N ARG A 315 -7.37 -26.29 -1.74
CA ARG A 315 -8.01 -27.21 -2.69
C ARG A 315 -7.09 -27.51 -3.88
N GLN A 316 -6.48 -26.47 -4.44
CA GLN A 316 -5.51 -26.59 -5.52
C GLN A 316 -4.31 -27.43 -5.09
N PHE A 317 -3.75 -27.14 -3.92
CA PHE A 317 -2.58 -27.86 -3.42
C PHE A 317 -2.89 -29.34 -3.17
N ALA A 318 -3.99 -29.64 -2.47
CA ALA A 318 -4.41 -31.02 -2.21
C ALA A 318 -4.67 -31.81 -3.50
N HIS A 319 -5.29 -31.17 -4.50
CA HIS A 319 -5.50 -31.80 -5.81
C HIS A 319 -4.16 -32.10 -6.51
N GLN A 320 -3.26 -31.12 -6.58
CA GLN A 320 -1.96 -31.30 -7.25
C GLN A 320 -1.06 -32.32 -6.53
N LEU A 321 -1.07 -32.35 -5.19
CA LEU A 321 -0.34 -33.36 -4.43
C LEU A 321 -0.80 -34.79 -4.76
N ARG A 322 -2.12 -35.00 -4.82
CA ARG A 322 -2.69 -36.32 -5.16
C ARG A 322 -2.44 -36.73 -6.61
N ALA A 323 -2.38 -35.76 -7.52
CA ALA A 323 -2.19 -36.01 -8.94
C ALA A 323 -0.72 -36.26 -9.31
N LEU A 324 0.21 -35.55 -8.65
CA LEU A 324 1.63 -35.51 -9.04
C LEU A 324 2.54 -36.39 -8.18
N LEU A 325 2.15 -36.71 -6.94
CA LEU A 325 2.91 -37.66 -6.11
C LEU A 325 2.46 -39.09 -6.37
N SER A 326 3.40 -40.04 -6.28
CA SER A 326 3.05 -41.46 -6.28
C SER A 326 2.20 -41.81 -5.05
N ALA A 327 1.39 -42.87 -5.14
CA ALA A 327 0.53 -43.29 -4.02
C ALA A 327 1.33 -43.56 -2.73
N ASN A 328 2.54 -44.12 -2.85
CA ASN A 328 3.42 -44.38 -1.71
C ASN A 328 3.95 -43.07 -1.10
N THR A 329 4.49 -42.19 -1.95
CA THR A 329 5.01 -40.87 -1.52
C THR A 329 3.92 -40.02 -0.86
N TRP A 330 2.69 -40.06 -1.40
CA TRP A 330 1.53 -39.39 -0.83
C TRP A 330 1.19 -39.94 0.57
N ALA A 331 1.16 -41.26 0.74
CA ALA A 331 0.89 -41.88 2.05
C ALA A 331 1.96 -41.52 3.08
N GLN A 332 3.24 -41.47 2.69
CA GLN A 332 4.34 -41.03 3.54
C GLN A 332 4.19 -39.55 3.95
N LEU A 333 3.87 -38.67 3.00
CA LEU A 333 3.64 -37.25 3.28
C LEU A 333 2.47 -37.06 4.26
N LEU A 334 1.36 -37.79 4.08
CA LEU A 334 0.23 -37.72 5.00
C LEU A 334 0.62 -38.13 6.42
N LYS A 335 1.42 -39.20 6.58
CA LYS A 335 1.94 -39.60 7.90
C LYS A 335 2.78 -38.47 8.52
N LEU A 336 3.65 -37.85 7.73
CA LEU A 336 4.50 -36.75 8.18
C LEU A 336 3.69 -35.51 8.61
N LEU A 337 2.72 -35.10 7.79
CA LEU A 337 1.85 -33.97 8.08
C LEU A 337 0.98 -34.21 9.33
N ASN A 338 0.50 -35.44 9.54
CA ASN A 338 -0.24 -35.81 10.74
C ASN A 338 0.62 -35.76 12.01
N LYS A 339 1.91 -36.11 11.92
CA LYS A 339 2.85 -35.96 13.05
C LYS A 339 3.05 -34.49 13.41
N VAL A 340 3.17 -33.61 12.42
CA VAL A 340 3.32 -32.16 12.63
C VAL A 340 2.03 -31.51 13.13
N ALA A 341 0.87 -31.94 12.64
CA ALA A 341 -0.42 -31.45 13.13
C ALA A 341 -0.58 -31.64 14.65
N TYR A 342 0.02 -32.68 15.24
CA TYR A 342 0.01 -32.93 16.68
C TYR A 342 0.97 -32.04 17.50
N VAL A 343 2.04 -31.54 16.87
CA VAL A 343 3.07 -30.71 17.54
C VAL A 343 2.72 -29.22 17.51
N PHE A 344 1.96 -28.79 16.50
CA PHE A 344 1.64 -27.37 16.27
C PHE A 344 0.16 -27.02 16.46
N SER A 345 -0.69 -27.98 16.83
CA SER A 345 -2.05 -27.76 17.37
C SER A 345 -2.00 -27.62 18.88
#